data_AF-A0A7S4UWC7-F1
#
_entry.id   AF-A0A7S4UWC7-F1
#
_cell.length_a   1.000
_cell.length_b   1.000
_cell.length_c   1.000
_cell.angle_alpha   90.00
_cell.angle_beta   90.00
_cell.angle_gamma   90.00
#
_symmetry.space_group_name_H-M   'P 1'
#
loop_
_entity.id
_entity.type
_entity.pdbx_description
1 polymer ?
#
loop_
_entity_poly.entity_id
_entity_poly.type
_entity_poly.pdbx_seq_one_letter_code
_entity_poly.pdbx_strand_id
1 'polypeptide(L)'
;MASSLLLRRGTKNVAQKILKSNTTERSVCSIAAPVSHAPSTSTSTKNEGFGIRNHQWKNPAMTTTMRMSVSHPCVSTQRSFSDAKPLPADAVTSPEEVAEAVQTIEKKYNEPSPLETLAPDFTPGKALFLLRTKGAGGQAIRRSEFHNLCAASRPGWKTDAVVIHTALLEFKRCNSFLVEEYGAKLAMEAMMKSMLPSGHPSKGEAFGERRLNAALFVAEAFANEKTGLCFAASTDCVDTMLQDLYQGVQECELKISPGEEENESSIANRVLNAVETTIFYLNRRAGPSEKKMKKRAARKYLKQLVSKEGPSVATAHVGAQICTYVDGLDCAKARVLTPYKRRGYKISDETAELVNRVKEEEKVAAEAAAAAAAVEQEEDAESEEEEEDASENQTEK
;
A
#
# COMPACT_ATOMS: atom_id res chain seq x y z
N MET A 1 65.50 47.38 22.00
CA MET A 1 64.52 47.51 23.11
C MET A 1 63.44 46.47 22.84
N ALA A 2 63.61 45.25 23.38
CA ALA A 2 62.89 44.73 24.56
C ALA A 2 61.38 44.63 24.34
N SER A 3 60.61 43.59 24.69
CA SER A 3 60.80 42.20 25.14
C SER A 3 59.39 41.70 25.53
N SER A 4 59.24 40.37 25.73
CA SER A 4 58.08 39.67 26.34
C SER A 4 56.91 39.43 25.38
N LEU A 5 56.57 38.21 24.91
CA LEU A 5 56.43 36.88 25.53
C LEU A 5 55.51 36.85 26.75
N LEU A 6 54.32 36.26 26.57
CA LEU A 6 53.61 35.50 27.61
C LEU A 6 52.77 34.38 26.96
N LEU A 7 53.30 33.16 27.06
CA LEU A 7 52.55 31.89 27.05
C LEU A 7 51.77 31.74 28.36
N ARG A 8 50.61 31.05 28.33
CA ARG A 8 50.12 30.02 29.27
C ARG A 8 48.73 29.55 28.79
N ARG A 9 48.54 28.33 28.29
CA ARG A 9 48.34 27.01 28.98
C ARG A 9 47.14 26.95 29.93
N GLY A 10 46.23 25.99 29.69
CA GLY A 10 45.23 25.46 30.64
C GLY A 10 44.03 24.80 29.94
N THR A 11 44.08 23.51 29.57
CA THR A 11 43.39 22.35 30.24
C THR A 11 41.87 22.31 30.03
N LYS A 12 41.35 21.39 29.19
CA LYS A 12 40.87 20.02 29.50
C LYS A 12 39.63 19.97 30.44
N ASN A 13 38.66 19.13 30.03
CA ASN A 13 37.53 18.55 30.77
C ASN A 13 36.20 19.33 30.82
N VAL A 14 35.24 18.96 29.97
CA VAL A 14 33.82 18.79 30.39
C VAL A 14 33.21 17.62 29.58
N ALA A 15 33.35 16.41 30.13
CA ALA A 15 32.46 15.29 29.85
C ALA A 15 31.85 14.85 31.19
N GLN A 16 30.61 14.36 31.14
CA GLN A 16 29.83 13.76 32.23
C GLN A 16 29.21 14.71 33.28
N LYS A 17 27.92 15.00 33.08
CA LYS A 17 26.86 14.91 34.11
C LYS A 17 25.54 15.36 33.48
N ILE A 18 24.53 14.48 33.46
CA ILE A 18 23.14 14.72 33.86
C ILE A 18 22.39 13.39 33.60
N LEU A 19 22.30 12.59 34.64
CA LEU A 19 21.35 11.50 34.84
C LEU A 19 20.98 11.59 36.33
N LYS A 20 19.69 11.37 36.64
CA LYS A 20 18.97 11.61 37.91
C LYS A 20 18.45 13.05 38.00
N SER A 21 17.18 13.34 38.26
CA SER A 21 16.14 12.63 39.01
C SER A 21 14.82 13.37 38.81
N ASN A 22 13.69 12.68 38.64
CA ASN A 22 12.36 13.25 38.91
C ASN A 22 11.40 12.13 39.33
N THR A 23 11.51 11.73 40.58
CA THR A 23 10.44 11.11 41.36
C THR A 23 9.84 12.24 42.20
N THR A 24 8.61 12.64 41.89
CA THR A 24 7.87 13.59 42.72
C THR A 24 6.55 12.99 43.13
N GLU A 25 6.46 12.73 44.43
CA GLU A 25 5.29 12.34 45.18
C GLU A 25 4.20 13.41 45.07
N ARG A 26 2.95 13.00 44.84
CA ARG A 26 1.74 13.74 45.24
C ARG A 26 0.76 12.72 45.81
N SER A 27 0.66 12.66 47.13
CA SER A 27 -0.17 13.53 47.97
C SER A 27 -1.63 13.13 47.92
N VAL A 28 -2.06 12.63 49.08
CA VAL A 28 -3.32 11.99 49.42
C VAL A 28 -4.36 13.07 49.72
N CYS A 29 -5.51 13.03 49.07
CA CYS A 29 -6.73 13.65 49.58
C CYS A 29 -7.87 12.62 49.59
N SER A 30 -8.17 12.19 50.81
CA SER A 30 -9.32 11.40 51.22
C SER A 30 -10.59 12.25 51.18
N ILE A 31 -11.64 11.76 50.50
CA ILE A 31 -13.03 12.10 50.81
C ILE A 31 -13.79 10.77 50.92
N ALA A 32 -14.42 10.59 52.07
CA ALA A 32 -15.14 9.40 52.46
C ALA A 32 -16.64 9.48 52.13
N ALA A 33 -17.26 8.29 52.13
CA ALA A 33 -18.67 7.92 52.35
C ALA A 33 -19.45 7.38 51.12
N PRO A 34 -20.46 6.51 51.30
CA PRO A 34 -20.57 5.43 52.28
C PRO A 34 -20.94 4.07 51.66
N VAL A 35 -20.83 3.07 52.53
CA VAL A 35 -21.06 1.63 52.38
C VAL A 35 -22.49 1.27 51.94
N SER A 36 -22.62 0.33 51.00
CA SER A 36 -23.74 -0.62 50.96
C SER A 36 -23.24 -2.01 50.57
N HIS A 37 -23.33 -2.94 51.53
CA HIS A 37 -23.06 -4.36 51.36
C HIS A 37 -24.19 -5.08 50.61
N ALA A 38 -23.84 -5.95 49.66
CA ALA A 38 -24.58 -7.18 49.33
C ALA A 38 -23.75 -8.09 48.40
N PRO A 39 -24.04 -9.41 48.35
CA PRO A 39 -23.01 -10.43 48.43
C PRO A 39 -22.54 -11.03 47.11
N SER A 40 -21.34 -11.60 47.21
CA SER A 40 -20.64 -12.49 46.30
C SER A 40 -21.49 -13.63 45.74
N THR A 41 -21.49 -13.76 44.41
CA THR A 41 -21.69 -15.04 43.72
C THR A 41 -20.48 -15.32 42.83
N SER A 42 -19.66 -16.23 43.31
CA SER A 42 -18.61 -16.91 42.55
C SER A 42 -19.24 -17.68 41.39
N THR A 43 -18.94 -17.31 40.16
CA THR A 43 -19.08 -18.21 39.02
C THR A 43 -17.73 -18.35 38.32
N SER A 44 -17.17 -19.54 38.55
CA SER A 44 -16.12 -20.14 37.75
C SER A 44 -16.54 -20.18 36.29
N THR A 45 -15.86 -19.41 35.45
CA THR A 45 -15.90 -19.58 33.99
C THR A 45 -14.50 -19.86 33.49
N LYS A 46 -14.33 -21.11 33.09
CA LYS A 46 -13.27 -21.71 32.27
C LYS A 46 -12.52 -20.70 31.41
N ASN A 47 -11.22 -20.58 31.68
CA ASN A 47 -10.22 -20.13 30.72
C ASN A 47 -10.14 -21.17 29.59
N GLU A 48 -10.96 -21.01 28.56
CA GLU A 48 -10.70 -21.63 27.27
C GLU A 48 -9.73 -20.73 26.51
N GLY A 49 -8.49 -21.22 26.36
CA GLY A 49 -7.46 -20.59 25.58
C GLY A 49 -7.92 -20.39 24.14
N PHE A 50 -8.17 -19.13 23.77
CA PHE A 50 -8.25 -18.72 22.38
C PHE A 50 -6.87 -18.82 21.76
N GLY A 51 -6.54 -20.02 21.27
CA GLY A 51 -5.43 -20.23 20.36
C GLY A 51 -5.69 -19.45 19.07
N ILE A 52 -5.01 -18.31 18.93
CA ILE A 52 -4.90 -17.58 17.66
C ILE A 52 -4.14 -18.51 16.70
N ARG A 53 -4.89 -19.24 15.87
CA ARG A 53 -4.32 -20.00 14.76
C ARG A 53 -3.81 -19.01 13.72
N ASN A 54 -2.48 -18.87 13.68
CA ASN A 54 -1.77 -18.33 12.52
C ASN A 54 -2.12 -19.18 11.30
N HIS A 55 -3.04 -18.69 10.47
CA HIS A 55 -3.24 -19.24 9.14
C HIS A 55 -2.06 -18.81 8.26
N GLN A 56 -0.99 -19.62 8.29
CA GLN A 56 0.00 -19.64 7.24
C GLN A 56 -0.70 -19.94 5.90
N TRP A 57 -0.69 -18.99 5.00
CA TRP A 57 -1.01 -19.21 3.59
C TRP A 57 0.16 -19.97 2.96
N LYS A 58 0.17 -21.29 3.12
CA LYS A 58 1.02 -22.17 2.30
C LYS A 58 0.42 -22.21 0.90
N ASN A 59 1.15 -21.71 -0.08
CA ASN A 59 0.91 -22.00 -1.50
C ASN A 59 1.37 -23.44 -1.78
N PRO A 60 0.51 -24.37 -2.23
CA PRO A 60 0.97 -25.56 -2.91
C PRO A 60 1.03 -25.28 -4.41
N ALA A 61 2.26 -25.19 -4.92
CA ALA A 61 2.50 -25.37 -6.33
C ALA A 61 2.38 -26.86 -6.69
N MET A 62 1.83 -27.10 -7.88
CA MET A 62 1.99 -28.28 -8.74
C MET A 62 0.98 -29.44 -8.60
N THR A 63 0.10 -29.44 -9.61
CA THR A 63 -0.31 -30.56 -10.47
C THR A 63 -1.09 -31.72 -9.84
N THR A 64 -2.42 -31.69 -10.03
CA THR A 64 -3.17 -32.86 -10.52
C THR A 64 -4.35 -32.38 -11.36
N THR A 65 -4.32 -32.77 -12.63
CA THR A 65 -5.41 -32.65 -13.61
C THR A 65 -6.62 -33.45 -13.14
N MET A 66 -7.66 -32.76 -12.67
CA MET A 66 -9.03 -33.29 -12.71
C MET A 66 -9.93 -32.29 -13.43
N ARG A 67 -10.31 -32.68 -14.65
CA ARG A 67 -11.20 -31.96 -15.54
C ARG A 67 -12.63 -32.21 -15.09
N MET A 68 -13.13 -31.44 -14.13
CA MET A 68 -14.57 -31.37 -13.85
C MET A 68 -15.19 -30.29 -14.73
N SER A 69 -15.84 -30.72 -15.80
CA SER A 69 -16.68 -29.90 -16.64
C SER A 69 -17.97 -29.54 -15.90
N VAL A 70 -17.99 -28.40 -15.23
CA VAL A 70 -19.24 -27.73 -14.85
C VAL A 70 -19.46 -26.59 -15.83
N SER A 71 -20.10 -26.92 -16.96
CA SER A 71 -20.53 -25.96 -17.96
C SER A 71 -21.68 -25.11 -17.43
N HIS A 72 -21.37 -23.95 -16.85
CA HIS A 72 -22.36 -22.86 -16.78
C HIS A 72 -22.21 -22.07 -18.08
N PRO A 73 -23.24 -22.01 -18.94
CA PRO A 73 -23.23 -21.11 -20.08
C PRO A 73 -23.32 -19.67 -19.55
N CYS A 74 -22.16 -19.04 -19.33
CA CYS A 74 -22.07 -17.60 -19.20
C CYS A 74 -22.36 -17.02 -20.59
N VAL A 75 -23.64 -16.80 -20.89
CA VAL A 75 -24.08 -16.05 -22.07
C VAL A 75 -23.70 -14.60 -21.81
N SER A 76 -22.42 -14.27 -22.01
CA SER A 76 -21.99 -12.88 -22.06
C SER A 76 -22.48 -12.31 -23.39
N THR A 77 -23.71 -11.80 -23.42
CA THR A 77 -24.20 -10.98 -24.53
C THR A 77 -23.43 -9.65 -24.51
N GLN A 78 -22.17 -9.69 -24.93
CA GLN A 78 -21.40 -8.50 -25.25
C GLN A 78 -21.95 -7.93 -26.56
N ARG A 79 -23.03 -7.14 -26.50
CA ARG A 79 -23.33 -6.22 -27.60
C ARG A 79 -22.30 -5.10 -27.56
N SER A 80 -21.23 -5.25 -28.35
CA SER A 80 -20.39 -4.12 -28.75
C SER A 80 -21.26 -3.15 -29.56
N PHE A 81 -21.47 -1.94 -29.06
CA PHE A 81 -22.18 -0.87 -29.77
C PHE A 81 -21.52 -0.50 -31.12
N SER A 82 -20.28 -0.94 -31.36
CA SER A 82 -19.52 -0.70 -32.59
C SER A 82 -19.70 -1.74 -33.70
N ASP A 83 -20.39 -2.86 -33.44
CA ASP A 83 -20.70 -3.90 -34.45
C ASP A 83 -22.20 -3.95 -34.79
N ALA A 84 -22.92 -2.84 -34.59
CA ALA A 84 -24.22 -2.68 -35.20
C ALA A 84 -24.00 -2.59 -36.72
N LYS A 85 -24.09 -3.74 -37.40
CA LYS A 85 -24.30 -3.78 -38.85
C LYS A 85 -25.42 -2.77 -39.14
N PRO A 86 -25.22 -1.79 -40.05
CA PRO A 86 -26.32 -0.94 -40.46
C PRO A 86 -27.46 -1.86 -40.89
N LEU A 87 -28.58 -1.74 -40.20
CA LEU A 87 -29.77 -2.52 -40.52
C LEU A 87 -30.10 -2.26 -41.99
N PRO A 88 -30.46 -3.29 -42.77
CA PRO A 88 -30.87 -3.10 -44.15
C PRO A 88 -32.02 -2.08 -44.19
N ALA A 89 -31.91 -1.09 -45.08
CA ALA A 89 -32.80 0.06 -45.16
C ALA A 89 -34.28 -0.30 -45.43
N ASP A 90 -34.57 -1.57 -45.72
CA ASP A 90 -35.89 -2.07 -46.12
C ASP A 90 -36.59 -2.92 -45.05
N ALA A 91 -36.05 -3.01 -43.82
CA ALA A 91 -36.79 -3.60 -42.70
C ALA A 91 -37.79 -2.58 -42.16
N VAL A 92 -38.98 -2.54 -42.75
CA VAL A 92 -40.16 -1.82 -42.25
C VAL A 92 -40.56 -2.43 -40.90
N THR A 93 -39.91 -2.01 -39.81
CA THR A 93 -40.47 -2.14 -38.46
C THR A 93 -41.62 -1.15 -38.38
N SER A 94 -42.81 -1.65 -38.03
CA SER A 94 -43.98 -0.77 -37.89
C SER A 94 -43.66 0.34 -36.86
N PRO A 95 -44.23 1.55 -37.01
CA PRO A 95 -44.06 2.62 -36.02
C PRO A 95 -44.42 2.19 -34.59
N GLU A 96 -45.31 1.19 -34.48
CA GLU A 96 -45.77 0.60 -33.23
C GLU A 96 -44.70 -0.28 -32.56
N GLU A 97 -43.96 -1.09 -33.32
CA GLU A 97 -42.84 -1.89 -32.79
C GLU A 97 -41.66 -1.02 -32.34
N VAL A 98 -41.41 0.09 -33.04
CA VAL A 98 -40.38 1.05 -32.63
C VAL A 98 -40.81 1.77 -31.35
N ALA A 99 -42.08 2.15 -31.22
CA ALA A 99 -42.61 2.76 -30.01
C ALA A 99 -42.57 1.80 -28.81
N GLU A 100 -42.90 0.52 -29.01
CA GLU A 100 -42.83 -0.50 -27.96
C GLU A 100 -41.38 -0.78 -27.52
N ALA A 101 -40.44 -0.84 -28.47
CA ALA A 101 -39.02 -0.97 -28.20
C ALA A 101 -38.46 0.24 -27.42
N VAL A 102 -38.85 1.46 -27.79
CA VAL A 102 -38.45 2.68 -27.06
C VAL A 102 -39.03 2.68 -25.64
N GLN A 103 -40.30 2.31 -25.46
CA GLN A 103 -40.91 2.24 -24.14
C GLN A 103 -40.28 1.15 -23.25
N THR A 104 -39.90 0.00 -23.80
CA THR A 104 -39.18 -1.04 -23.03
C THR A 104 -37.77 -0.61 -22.65
N ILE A 105 -37.09 0.13 -23.54
CA ILE A 105 -35.78 0.74 -23.26
C ILE A 105 -35.93 1.77 -22.12
N GLU A 106 -36.88 2.70 -22.20
CA GLU A 106 -37.13 3.72 -21.18
C GLU A 106 -37.50 3.12 -19.81
N LYS A 107 -38.40 2.13 -19.77
CA LYS A 107 -38.76 1.44 -18.51
C LYS A 107 -37.54 0.81 -17.84
N LYS A 108 -36.62 0.22 -18.62
CA LYS A 108 -35.39 -0.39 -18.11
C LYS A 108 -34.39 0.62 -17.53
N TYR A 109 -34.40 1.86 -18.01
CA TYR A 109 -33.57 2.94 -17.46
C TYR A 109 -34.19 3.61 -16.22
N ASN A 110 -35.52 3.58 -16.11
CA ASN A 110 -36.26 4.22 -15.02
C ASN A 110 -36.47 3.33 -13.78
N GLU A 111 -36.07 2.05 -13.81
CA GLU A 111 -36.08 1.23 -12.61
C GLU A 111 -35.16 1.85 -11.53
N PRO A 112 -35.66 2.06 -10.30
CA PRO A 112 -34.83 2.57 -9.21
C PRO A 112 -33.72 1.56 -8.90
N SER A 113 -32.56 2.07 -8.51
CA SER A 113 -31.46 1.20 -8.13
C SER A 113 -31.88 0.35 -6.91
N PRO A 114 -31.49 -0.95 -6.84
CA PRO A 114 -31.75 -1.75 -5.65
C PRO A 114 -31.21 -1.13 -4.36
N LEU A 115 -30.16 -0.30 -4.47
CA LEU A 115 -29.61 0.41 -3.32
C LEU A 115 -30.43 1.63 -2.90
N GLU A 116 -31.26 2.21 -3.78
CA GLU A 116 -32.15 3.32 -3.44
C GLU A 116 -33.35 2.86 -2.60
N THR A 117 -33.70 1.57 -2.70
CA THR A 117 -34.75 0.96 -1.86
C THR A 117 -34.27 0.60 -0.45
N LEU A 118 -32.96 0.65 -0.21
CA LEU A 118 -32.39 0.37 1.10
C LEU A 118 -32.42 1.60 2.00
N ALA A 119 -32.49 1.36 3.31
CA ALA A 119 -32.26 2.38 4.32
C ALA A 119 -30.87 3.03 4.13
N PRO A 120 -30.71 4.33 4.40
CA PRO A 120 -29.49 5.10 4.09
C PRO A 120 -28.23 4.60 4.83
N ASP A 121 -28.39 3.79 5.87
CA ASP A 121 -27.34 3.22 6.72
C ASP A 121 -26.95 1.78 6.33
N PHE A 122 -27.21 1.38 5.08
CA PHE A 122 -26.85 0.05 4.62
C PHE A 122 -25.33 -0.20 4.67
N THR A 123 -24.94 -1.45 4.93
CA THR A 123 -23.52 -1.84 4.93
C THR A 123 -23.02 -2.17 3.52
N PRO A 124 -21.73 -1.97 3.21
CA PRO A 124 -21.14 -2.35 1.92
C PRO A 124 -21.38 -3.82 1.57
N GLY A 125 -21.36 -4.71 2.56
CA GLY A 125 -21.63 -6.14 2.36
C GLY A 125 -23.05 -6.41 1.84
N LYS A 126 -24.06 -5.72 2.39
CA LYS A 126 -25.45 -5.81 1.92
C LYS A 126 -25.59 -5.25 0.50
N ALA A 127 -24.93 -4.12 0.22
CA ALA A 127 -24.90 -3.54 -1.12
C ALA A 127 -24.27 -4.50 -2.13
N LEU A 128 -23.09 -5.06 -1.83
CA LEU A 128 -22.42 -6.03 -2.71
C LEU A 128 -23.31 -7.25 -2.98
N PHE A 129 -24.00 -7.77 -1.97
CA PHE A 129 -24.92 -8.89 -2.16
C PHE A 129 -26.04 -8.57 -3.15
N LEU A 130 -26.71 -7.42 -3.02
CA LEU A 130 -27.76 -7.01 -3.95
C LEU A 130 -27.22 -6.79 -5.37
N LEU A 131 -26.06 -6.16 -5.51
CA LEU A 131 -25.43 -5.92 -6.80
C LEU A 131 -24.94 -7.22 -7.46
N ARG A 132 -24.52 -8.22 -6.68
CA ARG A 132 -24.23 -9.58 -7.18
C ARG A 132 -25.47 -10.24 -7.73
N THR A 133 -26.58 -10.20 -7.00
CA THR A 133 -27.87 -10.76 -7.44
C THR A 133 -28.35 -10.08 -8.73
N LYS A 134 -28.25 -8.76 -8.78
CA LYS A 134 -28.53 -7.95 -9.97
C LYS A 134 -27.66 -8.37 -11.16
N GLY A 135 -26.35 -8.46 -10.96
CA GLY A 135 -25.39 -8.86 -11.99
C GLY A 135 -25.59 -10.30 -12.47
N ALA A 136 -25.94 -11.22 -11.56
CA ALA A 136 -26.27 -12.61 -11.89
C ALA A 136 -27.55 -12.73 -12.73
N GLY A 137 -28.51 -11.82 -12.52
CA GLY A 137 -29.69 -11.66 -13.38
C GLY A 137 -29.42 -11.03 -14.75
N GLY A 138 -28.15 -10.77 -15.10
CA GLY A 138 -27.77 -10.15 -16.36
C GLY A 138 -28.04 -8.65 -16.45
N GLN A 139 -28.47 -8.02 -15.36
CA GLN A 139 -28.68 -6.57 -15.32
C GLN A 139 -27.36 -5.82 -15.16
N ALA A 140 -27.21 -4.70 -15.85
CA ALA A 140 -26.01 -3.88 -15.76
C ALA A 140 -25.91 -3.19 -14.40
N ILE A 141 -24.73 -3.25 -13.78
CA ILE A 141 -24.45 -2.52 -12.54
C ILE A 141 -24.15 -1.07 -12.92
N ARG A 142 -24.90 -0.13 -12.34
CA ARG A 142 -24.77 1.30 -12.61
C ARG A 142 -23.55 1.87 -11.90
N ARG A 143 -22.97 2.93 -12.44
CA ARG A 143 -21.84 3.63 -11.81
C ARG A 143 -22.22 4.22 -10.45
N SER A 144 -23.41 4.83 -10.37
CA SER A 144 -23.98 5.34 -9.10
C SER A 144 -24.12 4.26 -8.03
N GLU A 145 -24.47 3.03 -8.40
CA GLU A 145 -24.55 1.90 -7.47
C GLU A 145 -23.19 1.55 -6.86
N PHE A 146 -22.15 1.55 -7.69
CA PHE A 146 -20.79 1.35 -7.21
C PHE A 146 -20.30 2.51 -6.32
N HIS A 147 -20.63 3.76 -6.67
CA HIS A 147 -20.31 4.92 -5.85
C HIS A 147 -20.98 4.84 -4.47
N ASN A 148 -22.26 4.48 -4.44
CA ASN A 148 -23.01 4.32 -3.19
C ASN A 148 -22.45 3.18 -2.32
N LEU A 149 -21.99 2.08 -2.94
CA LEU A 149 -21.30 1.00 -2.24
C LEU A 149 -20.01 1.50 -1.58
N CYS A 150 -19.21 2.31 -2.28
CA CYS A 150 -17.98 2.88 -1.73
C CYS A 150 -18.28 3.91 -0.63
N ALA A 151 -19.28 4.77 -0.83
CA ALA A 151 -19.69 5.79 0.13
C ALA A 151 -20.21 5.21 1.46
N ALA A 152 -20.82 4.02 1.42
CA ALA A 152 -21.29 3.29 2.59
C ALA A 152 -20.15 2.71 3.47
N SER A 153 -18.88 2.85 3.06
CA SER A 153 -17.75 2.31 3.82
C SER A 153 -17.56 3.04 5.15
N ARG A 154 -17.39 2.25 6.22
CA ARG A 154 -17.19 2.77 7.56
C ARG A 154 -15.71 2.82 7.90
N PRO A 155 -15.26 3.85 8.64
CA PRO A 155 -13.86 3.97 9.05
C PRO A 155 -13.49 2.89 10.07
N GLY A 156 -12.35 2.24 9.88
CA GLY A 156 -11.81 1.20 10.79
C GLY A 156 -12.41 -0.20 10.61
N TRP A 157 -13.37 -0.37 9.70
CA TRP A 157 -13.97 -1.65 9.38
C TRP A 157 -13.27 -2.32 8.20
N LYS A 158 -12.19 -3.07 8.48
CA LYS A 158 -11.38 -3.76 7.44
C LYS A 158 -12.21 -4.60 6.48
N THR A 159 -13.31 -5.18 6.95
CA THR A 159 -14.25 -5.96 6.13
C THR A 159 -14.83 -5.15 4.97
N ASP A 160 -15.09 -3.85 5.17
CA ASP A 160 -15.67 -2.96 4.17
C ASP A 160 -14.66 -2.72 3.02
N ALA A 161 -13.36 -2.59 3.33
CA ALA A 161 -12.31 -2.49 2.32
C ALA A 161 -12.19 -3.77 1.46
N VAL A 162 -12.26 -4.95 2.10
CA VAL A 162 -12.25 -6.24 1.40
C VAL A 162 -13.48 -6.39 0.50
N VAL A 163 -14.64 -5.92 0.95
CA VAL A 163 -15.87 -5.91 0.16
C VAL A 163 -15.71 -5.04 -1.10
N ILE A 164 -15.16 -3.84 -0.98
CA ILE A 164 -14.90 -2.95 -2.12
C ILE A 164 -13.91 -3.59 -3.11
N HIS A 165 -12.80 -4.13 -2.61
CA HIS A 165 -11.83 -4.84 -3.43
C HIS A 165 -12.47 -6.03 -4.18
N THR A 166 -13.32 -6.79 -3.49
CA THR A 166 -14.07 -7.91 -4.09
C THR A 166 -15.05 -7.43 -5.15
N ALA A 167 -15.76 -6.32 -4.89
CA ALA A 167 -16.67 -5.69 -5.84
C ALA A 167 -15.95 -5.32 -7.15
N LEU A 168 -14.76 -4.70 -7.06
CA LEU A 168 -13.94 -4.36 -8.22
C LEU A 168 -13.58 -5.58 -9.08
N LEU A 169 -13.17 -6.68 -8.44
CA LEU A 169 -12.82 -7.92 -9.13
C LEU A 169 -14.04 -8.57 -9.82
N GLU A 170 -15.18 -8.59 -9.14
CA GLU A 170 -16.37 -9.29 -9.62
C GLU A 170 -17.17 -8.50 -10.62
N PHE A 171 -17.33 -7.19 -10.45
CA PHE A 171 -18.12 -6.37 -11.37
C PHE A 171 -17.46 -6.33 -12.75
N LYS A 172 -16.12 -6.31 -12.80
CA LYS A 172 -15.38 -6.47 -14.06
C LYS A 172 -15.62 -7.84 -14.70
N ARG A 173 -15.67 -8.92 -13.90
CA ARG A 173 -15.87 -10.30 -14.39
C ARG A 173 -17.30 -10.55 -14.89
N CYS A 174 -18.30 -10.14 -14.13
CA CYS A 174 -19.69 -10.50 -14.35
C CYS A 174 -20.45 -9.50 -15.22
N ASN A 175 -20.03 -8.24 -15.25
CA ASN A 175 -20.81 -7.16 -15.88
C ASN A 175 -20.05 -6.39 -16.95
N SER A 176 -18.78 -6.75 -17.24
CA SER A 176 -17.87 -5.91 -18.03
C SER A 176 -17.79 -4.46 -17.50
N PHE A 177 -17.99 -4.28 -16.19
CA PHE A 177 -17.98 -2.96 -15.55
C PHE A 177 -16.61 -2.30 -15.74
N LEU A 178 -16.65 -1.06 -16.25
CA LEU A 178 -15.46 -0.23 -16.42
C LEU A 178 -15.46 0.82 -15.31
N VAL A 179 -14.46 0.75 -14.44
CA VAL A 179 -14.25 1.72 -13.36
C VAL A 179 -13.87 3.06 -13.99
N GLU A 180 -14.61 4.12 -13.66
CA GLU A 180 -14.25 5.49 -14.05
C GLU A 180 -13.27 6.11 -13.06
N GLU A 181 -12.66 7.22 -13.44
CA GLU A 181 -11.72 7.95 -12.60
C GLU A 181 -12.31 8.34 -11.23
N TYR A 182 -13.51 8.93 -11.23
CA TYR A 182 -14.22 9.27 -9.98
C TYR A 182 -14.53 8.03 -9.13
N GLY A 183 -14.97 6.93 -9.77
CA GLY A 183 -15.21 5.67 -9.07
C GLY A 183 -13.93 5.05 -8.50
N ALA A 184 -12.81 5.16 -9.20
CA ALA A 184 -11.50 4.71 -8.72
C ALA A 184 -11.05 5.52 -7.49
N LYS A 185 -11.21 6.85 -7.54
CA LYS A 185 -10.95 7.73 -6.40
C LYS A 185 -11.76 7.31 -5.17
N LEU A 186 -13.08 7.20 -5.32
CA LEU A 186 -13.97 6.78 -4.22
C LEU A 186 -13.60 5.41 -3.68
N ALA A 187 -13.24 4.45 -4.54
CA ALA A 187 -12.85 3.11 -4.11
C ALA A 187 -11.54 3.12 -3.30
N MET A 188 -10.51 3.83 -3.77
CA MET A 188 -9.23 3.94 -3.07
C MET A 188 -9.39 4.64 -1.72
N GLU A 189 -10.07 5.79 -1.69
CA GLU A 189 -10.38 6.53 -0.46
C GLU A 189 -11.19 5.68 0.53
N ALA A 190 -12.23 4.99 0.04
CA ALA A 190 -13.07 4.14 0.88
C ALA A 190 -12.31 2.93 1.44
N MET A 191 -11.42 2.31 0.66
CA MET A 191 -10.55 1.23 1.15
C MET A 191 -9.55 1.73 2.21
N MET A 192 -8.88 2.86 1.96
CA MET A 192 -8.00 3.50 2.94
C MET A 192 -8.74 3.84 4.24
N LYS A 193 -9.86 4.55 4.12
CA LYS A 193 -10.74 4.93 5.23
C LYS A 193 -11.17 3.72 6.05
N SER A 194 -11.58 2.63 5.40
CA SER A 194 -12.05 1.42 6.09
C SER A 194 -10.93 0.64 6.79
N MET A 195 -9.69 0.75 6.34
CA MET A 195 -8.54 0.12 7.00
C MET A 195 -8.04 0.94 8.20
N LEU A 196 -8.28 2.26 8.20
CA LEU A 196 -7.84 3.19 9.25
C LEU A 196 -8.93 3.40 10.32
N PRO A 197 -8.64 3.24 11.63
CA PRO A 197 -9.63 3.40 12.68
C PRO A 197 -10.17 4.84 12.77
N SER A 198 -11.48 5.01 12.99
CA SER A 198 -12.07 6.30 13.39
C SER A 198 -11.77 6.58 14.86
N GLY A 199 -10.73 7.34 15.11
CA GLY A 199 -10.38 7.83 16.43
C GLY A 199 -9.24 8.83 16.32
N HIS A 200 -9.07 9.68 17.34
CA HIS A 200 -7.85 10.48 17.45
C HIS A 200 -6.65 9.55 17.30
N PRO A 201 -5.63 9.92 16.50
CA PRO A 201 -4.37 9.21 16.50
C PRO A 201 -3.77 9.38 17.88
N SER A 202 -4.10 8.49 18.82
CA SER A 202 -3.30 8.28 20.00
C SER A 202 -1.93 7.84 19.47
N LYS A 203 -1.05 8.83 19.31
CA LYS A 203 0.28 8.71 18.73
C LYS A 203 0.96 7.46 19.28
N GLY A 204 1.33 6.54 18.39
CA GLY A 204 2.01 5.29 18.74
C GLY A 204 2.21 4.38 17.54
N GLU A 205 3.15 3.44 17.67
CA GLU A 205 3.58 2.48 16.63
C GLU A 205 2.41 1.71 16.01
N ALA A 206 1.37 1.39 16.80
CA ALA A 206 0.19 0.68 16.33
C ALA A 206 -0.64 1.46 15.29
N PHE A 207 -0.49 2.78 15.22
CA PHE A 207 -1.14 3.60 14.19
C PHE A 207 -0.34 3.57 12.88
N GLY A 208 0.99 3.67 12.97
CA GLY A 208 1.91 3.56 11.82
C GLY A 208 1.74 2.24 11.08
N GLU A 209 1.71 1.13 11.82
CA GLU A 209 1.57 -0.20 11.22
C GLU A 209 0.23 -0.36 10.49
N ARG A 210 -0.85 0.22 11.05
CA ARG A 210 -2.17 0.19 10.41
C ARG A 210 -2.22 1.05 9.15
N ARG A 211 -1.62 2.24 9.19
CA ARG A 211 -1.53 3.12 8.01
C ARG A 211 -0.72 2.49 6.90
N LEU A 212 0.44 1.93 7.24
CA LEU A 212 1.29 1.20 6.33
C LEU A 212 0.52 0.04 5.66
N ASN A 213 -0.13 -0.81 6.47
CA ASN A 213 -0.92 -1.94 5.96
C ASN A 213 -2.12 -1.50 5.11
N ALA A 214 -2.76 -0.37 5.44
CA ALA A 214 -3.83 0.21 4.64
C ALA A 214 -3.33 0.63 3.25
N ALA A 215 -2.23 1.39 3.21
CA ALA A 215 -1.63 1.86 1.96
C ALA A 215 -1.12 0.70 1.10
N LEU A 216 -0.48 -0.31 1.70
CA LEU A 216 -0.07 -1.54 1.01
C LEU A 216 -1.27 -2.28 0.41
N PHE A 217 -2.36 -2.43 1.15
CA PHE A 217 -3.57 -3.09 0.66
C PHE A 217 -4.14 -2.37 -0.58
N VAL A 218 -4.17 -1.03 -0.55
CA VAL A 218 -4.64 -0.24 -1.69
C VAL A 218 -3.66 -0.27 -2.87
N ALA A 219 -2.35 -0.26 -2.61
CA ALA A 219 -1.33 -0.41 -3.65
C ALA A 219 -1.40 -1.78 -4.34
N GLU A 220 -1.62 -2.85 -3.59
CA GLU A 220 -1.85 -4.20 -4.14
C GLU A 220 -3.13 -4.25 -4.99
N ALA A 221 -4.21 -3.63 -4.52
CA ALA A 221 -5.45 -3.49 -5.28
C ALA A 221 -5.23 -2.68 -6.57
N PHE A 222 -4.42 -1.62 -6.53
CA PHE A 222 -4.05 -0.81 -7.68
C PHE A 222 -3.23 -1.62 -8.70
N ALA A 223 -2.20 -2.34 -8.24
CA ALA A 223 -1.32 -3.14 -9.09
C ALA A 223 -2.02 -4.32 -9.77
N ASN A 224 -3.17 -4.76 -9.24
CA ASN A 224 -3.95 -5.84 -9.81
C ASN A 224 -4.81 -5.37 -11.00
N GLU A 225 -4.41 -5.70 -12.24
CA GLU A 225 -5.16 -5.35 -13.45
C GLU A 225 -6.64 -5.82 -13.45
N LYS A 226 -7.00 -6.81 -12.62
CA LYS A 226 -8.38 -7.30 -12.50
C LYS A 226 -9.30 -6.32 -11.76
N THR A 227 -8.78 -5.48 -10.88
CA THR A 227 -9.60 -4.45 -10.21
C THR A 227 -9.94 -3.31 -11.16
N GLY A 228 -9.09 -3.08 -12.17
CA GLY A 228 -9.22 -1.99 -13.12
C GLY A 228 -8.71 -0.64 -12.59
N LEU A 229 -8.28 -0.56 -11.33
CA LEU A 229 -7.79 0.67 -10.72
C LEU A 229 -6.55 1.22 -11.43
N CYS A 230 -5.61 0.36 -11.83
CA CYS A 230 -4.43 0.77 -12.60
C CYS A 230 -4.78 1.51 -13.90
N PHE A 231 -5.98 1.31 -14.48
CA PHE A 231 -6.37 1.97 -15.73
C PHE A 231 -7.18 3.25 -15.52
N ALA A 232 -7.73 3.45 -14.32
CA ALA A 232 -8.74 4.48 -14.06
C ALA A 232 -8.34 5.51 -13.00
N ALA A 233 -7.56 5.12 -11.99
CA ALA A 233 -7.21 6.05 -10.91
C ALA A 233 -6.40 7.25 -11.43
N SER A 234 -6.79 8.46 -11.02
CA SER A 234 -6.01 9.67 -11.29
C SER A 234 -4.69 9.62 -10.52
N THR A 235 -3.70 10.35 -11.01
CA THR A 235 -2.39 10.38 -10.36
C THR A 235 -2.46 10.99 -8.95
N ASP A 236 -3.34 11.97 -8.72
CA ASP A 236 -3.54 12.59 -7.40
C ASP A 236 -3.98 11.57 -6.33
N CYS A 237 -4.85 10.61 -6.70
CA CYS A 237 -5.29 9.57 -5.78
C CYS A 237 -4.19 8.56 -5.45
N VAL A 238 -3.24 8.38 -6.37
CA VAL A 238 -2.07 7.53 -6.14
C VAL A 238 -1.04 8.27 -5.27
N ASP A 239 -0.91 9.58 -5.44
CA ASP A 239 -0.02 10.41 -4.63
C ASP A 239 -0.45 10.42 -3.16
N THR A 240 -1.74 10.53 -2.86
CA THR A 240 -2.23 10.44 -1.48
C THR A 240 -1.95 9.07 -0.86
N MET A 241 -2.16 7.98 -1.62
CA MET A 241 -1.83 6.62 -1.17
C MET A 241 -0.32 6.46 -0.90
N LEU A 242 0.55 6.99 -1.77
CA LEU A 242 2.01 6.94 -1.57
C LEU A 242 2.46 7.80 -0.38
N GLN A 243 1.82 8.95 -0.13
CA GLN A 243 2.08 9.77 1.04
C GLN A 243 1.71 9.03 2.34
N ASP A 244 0.55 8.37 2.38
CA ASP A 244 0.16 7.53 3.52
C ASP A 244 1.11 6.34 3.71
N LEU A 245 1.60 5.76 2.61
CA LEU A 245 2.61 4.70 2.64
C LEU A 245 3.92 5.22 3.25
N TYR A 246 4.41 6.38 2.81
CA TYR A 246 5.63 6.99 3.32
C TYR A 246 5.51 7.35 4.81
N GLN A 247 4.40 7.95 5.21
CA GLN A 247 4.15 8.26 6.61
C GLN A 247 4.10 6.99 7.48
N GLY A 248 3.47 5.91 6.98
CA GLY A 248 3.48 4.61 7.67
C GLY A 248 4.88 4.01 7.79
N VAL A 249 5.73 4.15 6.77
CA VAL A 249 7.13 3.71 6.79
C VAL A 249 7.94 4.47 7.84
N GLN A 250 7.76 5.80 7.94
CA GLN A 250 8.43 6.63 8.94
C GLN A 250 7.98 6.28 10.36
N GLU A 251 6.67 6.13 10.58
CA GLU A 251 6.09 5.80 11.90
C GLU A 251 6.48 4.41 12.39
N CYS A 252 6.82 3.48 11.47
CA CYS A 252 7.30 2.14 11.79
C CYS A 252 8.83 2.00 11.76
N GLU A 253 9.57 3.08 11.46
CA GLU A 253 11.04 3.09 11.32
C GLU A 253 11.60 1.95 10.44
N LEU A 254 10.89 1.63 9.35
CA LEU A 254 11.24 0.49 8.50
C LEU A 254 12.51 0.75 7.70
N LYS A 255 13.57 0.00 8.04
CA LYS A 255 14.85 -0.02 7.32
C LYS A 255 15.27 -1.48 7.07
N ILE A 256 15.85 -1.75 5.91
CA ILE A 256 16.48 -3.05 5.64
C ILE A 256 17.84 -3.04 6.35
N SER A 257 18.04 -3.97 7.28
CA SER A 257 19.32 -4.12 7.96
C SER A 257 20.34 -4.76 6.99
N PRO A 258 21.58 -4.25 6.92
CA PRO A 258 22.61 -4.84 6.08
C PRO A 258 22.99 -6.22 6.64
N GLY A 259 22.46 -7.29 6.05
CA GLY A 259 22.72 -8.67 6.46
C GLY A 259 21.46 -9.53 6.67
N GLU A 260 20.26 -8.94 6.72
CA GLU A 260 19.04 -9.74 6.62
C GLU A 260 18.84 -10.17 5.17
N GLU A 261 19.22 -11.41 4.87
CA GLU A 261 18.99 -12.04 3.57
C GLU A 261 17.54 -11.87 3.11
N GLU A 262 17.40 -11.71 1.79
CA GLU A 262 16.22 -11.38 0.99
C GLU A 262 14.98 -12.23 1.27
N ASN A 263 14.41 -12.12 2.47
CA ASN A 263 13.09 -12.64 2.74
C ASN A 263 12.12 -11.79 1.91
N GLU A 264 11.67 -12.32 0.77
CA GLU A 264 10.64 -11.71 -0.09
C GLU A 264 9.37 -11.34 0.70
N SER A 265 9.17 -11.97 1.86
CA SER A 265 8.06 -11.70 2.79
C SER A 265 8.28 -10.51 3.74
N SER A 266 9.45 -9.87 3.75
CA SER A 266 9.69 -8.68 4.57
C SER A 266 8.73 -7.56 4.16
N ILE A 267 8.19 -6.85 5.16
CA ILE A 267 7.31 -5.71 4.94
C ILE A 267 8.03 -4.63 4.11
N ALA A 268 9.34 -4.46 4.31
CA ALA A 268 10.17 -3.55 3.51
C ALA A 268 10.14 -3.91 2.02
N ASN A 269 10.32 -5.18 1.67
CA ASN A 269 10.25 -5.65 0.29
C ASN A 269 8.86 -5.46 -0.32
N ARG A 270 7.79 -5.67 0.47
CA ARG A 270 6.41 -5.38 0.02
C ARG A 270 6.22 -3.89 -0.28
N VAL A 271 6.78 -2.99 0.54
CA VAL A 271 6.75 -1.54 0.32
C VAL A 271 7.49 -1.17 -0.97
N LEU A 272 8.72 -1.65 -1.15
CA LEU A 272 9.50 -1.36 -2.35
C LEU A 272 8.82 -1.87 -3.62
N ASN A 273 8.26 -3.09 -3.58
CA ASN A 273 7.51 -3.67 -4.69
C ASN A 273 6.22 -2.89 -4.96
N ALA A 274 5.52 -2.41 -3.92
CA ALA A 274 4.34 -1.57 -4.08
C ALA A 274 4.67 -0.24 -4.80
N VAL A 275 5.77 0.42 -4.41
CA VAL A 275 6.25 1.65 -5.07
C VAL A 275 6.63 1.38 -6.52
N GLU A 276 7.46 0.36 -6.77
CA GLU A 276 7.94 0.00 -8.11
C GLU A 276 6.78 -0.35 -9.06
N THR A 277 5.86 -1.21 -8.62
CA THR A 277 4.71 -1.61 -9.43
C THR A 277 3.79 -0.43 -9.71
N THR A 278 3.58 0.46 -8.73
CA THR A 278 2.80 1.69 -8.91
C THR A 278 3.42 2.58 -9.99
N ILE A 279 4.71 2.90 -9.87
CA ILE A 279 5.44 3.72 -10.85
C ILE A 279 5.46 3.04 -12.23
N PHE A 280 5.62 1.72 -12.29
CA PHE A 280 5.58 0.96 -13.54
C PHE A 280 4.24 1.11 -14.26
N TYR A 281 3.11 0.93 -13.56
CA TYR A 281 1.79 1.07 -14.17
C TYR A 281 1.49 2.50 -14.61
N LEU A 282 1.84 3.50 -13.81
CA LEU A 282 1.69 4.91 -14.20
C LEU A 282 2.52 5.23 -15.46
N ASN A 283 3.78 4.78 -15.52
CA ASN A 283 4.63 4.93 -16.70
C ASN A 283 4.09 4.18 -17.93
N ARG A 284 3.45 3.03 -17.72
CA ARG A 284 2.83 2.24 -18.79
C ARG A 284 1.61 2.94 -19.40
N ARG A 285 0.82 3.67 -18.59
CA ARG A 285 -0.36 4.45 -19.02
C ARG A 285 -0.02 5.64 -19.88
N ALA A 286 0.94 6.46 -19.44
CA ALA A 286 1.30 7.68 -20.14
C ALA A 286 2.14 7.43 -21.40
N GLY A 287 2.89 6.32 -21.41
CA GLY A 287 3.70 5.96 -22.56
C GLY A 287 2.92 5.19 -23.63
N PRO A 288 3.44 5.12 -24.87
CA PRO A 288 2.86 4.34 -25.96
C PRO A 288 3.14 2.84 -25.79
N SER A 289 2.74 2.26 -24.67
CA SER A 289 2.99 0.86 -24.32
C SER A 289 2.27 -0.11 -25.27
N GLU A 290 1.16 0.33 -25.85
CA GLU A 290 0.37 -0.40 -26.84
C GLU A 290 1.18 -0.73 -28.11
N LYS A 291 2.17 0.10 -28.47
CA LYS A 291 3.05 -0.15 -29.65
C LYS A 291 3.93 -1.39 -29.48
N LYS A 292 4.23 -1.76 -28.23
CA LYS A 292 5.02 -2.96 -27.89
C LYS A 292 4.15 -4.21 -27.69
N MET A 293 2.83 -4.07 -27.71
CA MET A 293 1.89 -5.17 -27.50
C MET A 293 1.41 -5.76 -28.83
N LYS A 294 0.98 -7.03 -28.81
CA LYS A 294 0.26 -7.63 -29.94
C LYS A 294 -1.04 -6.86 -30.20
N LYS A 295 -1.44 -6.67 -31.47
CA LYS A 295 -2.63 -5.89 -31.89
C LYS A 295 -3.89 -6.15 -31.07
N ARG A 296 -4.21 -7.42 -30.77
CA ARG A 296 -5.39 -7.80 -29.96
C ARG A 296 -5.26 -7.37 -28.49
N ALA A 297 -4.07 -7.51 -27.90
CA ALA A 297 -3.79 -7.10 -26.53
C ALA A 297 -3.81 -5.57 -26.41
N ALA A 298 -3.21 -4.86 -27.38
CA ALA A 298 -3.26 -3.40 -27.48
C ALA A 298 -4.70 -2.88 -27.51
N ARG A 299 -5.57 -3.45 -28.36
CA ARG A 299 -7.00 -3.09 -28.42
C ARG A 299 -7.71 -3.34 -27.08
N LYS A 300 -7.44 -4.48 -26.42
CA LYS A 300 -8.04 -4.80 -25.12
C LYS A 300 -7.57 -3.82 -24.03
N TYR A 301 -6.28 -3.48 -24.03
CA TYR A 301 -5.70 -2.51 -23.12
C TYR A 301 -6.31 -1.11 -23.31
N LEU A 302 -6.33 -0.60 -24.55
CA LEU A 302 -6.89 0.71 -24.87
C LEU A 302 -8.39 0.81 -24.56
N LYS A 303 -9.14 -0.31 -24.65
CA LYS A 303 -10.55 -0.36 -24.24
C LYS A 303 -10.74 -0.23 -22.72
N GLN A 304 -9.74 -0.61 -21.93
CA GLN A 304 -9.78 -0.52 -20.47
C GLN A 304 -9.16 0.77 -19.93
N LEU A 305 -8.27 1.41 -20.70
CA LEU A 305 -7.58 2.63 -20.32
C LEU A 305 -8.55 3.80 -20.24
N VAL A 306 -8.79 4.30 -19.03
CA VAL A 306 -9.65 5.46 -18.76
C VAL A 306 -8.80 6.70 -18.56
N SER A 307 -7.80 6.64 -17.66
CA SER A 307 -6.83 7.72 -17.46
C SER A 307 -5.53 7.43 -18.21
N LYS A 308 -5.01 8.43 -18.92
CA LYS A 308 -3.71 8.41 -19.60
C LYS A 308 -2.62 9.13 -18.80
N GLU A 309 -2.94 9.58 -17.59
CA GLU A 309 -2.01 10.33 -16.77
C GLU A 309 -0.83 9.45 -16.34
N GLY A 310 0.35 10.06 -16.33
CA GLY A 310 1.59 9.43 -15.88
C GLY A 310 1.88 9.75 -14.42
N PRO A 311 3.02 9.28 -13.90
CA PRO A 311 3.47 9.71 -12.57
C PRO A 311 3.73 11.22 -12.58
N SER A 312 3.19 11.91 -11.59
CA SER A 312 3.47 13.32 -11.37
C SER A 312 4.89 13.49 -10.85
N VAL A 313 5.37 14.72 -10.82
CA VAL A 313 6.65 15.04 -10.19
C VAL A 313 6.61 14.72 -8.70
N ALA A 314 5.48 14.98 -8.03
CA ALA A 314 5.26 14.61 -6.64
C ALA A 314 5.26 13.09 -6.44
N THR A 315 4.63 12.32 -7.34
CA THR A 315 4.66 10.84 -7.30
C THR A 315 6.09 10.32 -7.29
N ALA A 316 6.93 10.84 -8.19
CA ALA A 316 8.32 10.42 -8.31
C ALA A 316 9.15 10.83 -7.09
N HIS A 317 8.88 12.01 -6.53
CA HIS A 317 9.53 12.49 -5.32
C HIS A 317 9.21 11.59 -4.11
N VAL A 318 7.93 11.35 -3.84
CA VAL A 318 7.49 10.50 -2.71
C VAL A 318 7.98 9.06 -2.89
N GLY A 319 7.90 8.51 -4.11
CA GLY A 319 8.46 7.20 -4.42
C GLY A 319 9.97 7.12 -4.15
N ALA A 320 10.72 8.16 -4.52
CA ALA A 320 12.15 8.23 -4.23
C ALA A 320 12.42 8.33 -2.73
N GLN A 321 11.68 9.16 -1.99
CA GLN A 321 11.79 9.27 -0.53
C GLN A 321 11.58 7.93 0.19
N ILE A 322 10.55 7.16 -0.22
CA ILE A 322 10.29 5.83 0.34
C ILE A 322 11.47 4.90 0.07
N CYS A 323 11.91 4.80 -1.18
CA CYS A 323 13.02 3.90 -1.53
C CYS A 323 14.33 4.28 -0.84
N THR A 324 14.67 5.58 -0.78
CA THR A 324 15.88 6.05 -0.08
C THR A 324 15.81 5.76 1.41
N TYR A 325 14.62 5.87 2.02
CA TYR A 325 14.45 5.64 3.44
C TYR A 325 14.59 4.14 3.81
N VAL A 326 14.02 3.25 2.98
CA VAL A 326 13.95 1.82 3.26
C VAL A 326 15.26 1.08 2.94
N ASP A 327 15.87 1.38 1.79
CA ASP A 327 16.95 0.56 1.19
C ASP A 327 18.09 1.41 0.59
N GLY A 328 18.05 2.73 0.77
CA GLY A 328 19.09 3.63 0.30
C GLY A 328 18.96 4.08 -1.16
N LEU A 329 19.98 4.80 -1.62
CA LEU A 329 19.89 5.61 -2.83
C LEU A 329 19.82 4.80 -4.12
N ASP A 330 20.53 3.69 -4.20
CA ASP A 330 20.59 2.89 -5.42
C ASP A 330 19.26 2.21 -5.72
N CYS A 331 18.52 1.82 -4.69
CA CYS A 331 17.15 1.33 -4.82
C CYS A 331 16.22 2.38 -5.42
N ALA A 332 16.29 3.63 -4.93
CA ALA A 332 15.50 4.74 -5.47
C ALA A 332 15.84 5.04 -6.93
N LYS A 333 17.13 5.02 -7.30
CA LYS A 333 17.57 5.19 -8.69
C LYS A 333 17.04 4.08 -9.59
N ALA A 334 17.13 2.82 -9.17
CA ALA A 334 16.76 1.66 -9.96
C ALA A 334 15.23 1.56 -10.16
N ARG A 335 14.46 1.69 -9.07
CA ARG A 335 13.01 1.43 -9.08
C ARG A 335 12.16 2.64 -9.49
N VAL A 336 12.61 3.87 -9.21
CA VAL A 336 11.80 5.08 -9.43
C VAL A 336 12.43 6.01 -10.47
N LEU A 337 13.62 6.54 -10.19
CA LEU A 337 14.19 7.66 -10.96
C LEU A 337 14.59 7.25 -12.38
N THR A 338 15.20 6.08 -12.56
CA THR A 338 15.62 5.60 -13.88
C THR A 338 14.42 5.29 -14.78
N PRO A 339 13.39 4.54 -14.34
CA PRO A 339 12.15 4.37 -15.11
C PRO A 339 11.48 5.70 -15.47
N TYR A 340 11.45 6.65 -14.53
CA TYR A 340 10.88 7.98 -14.73
C TYR A 340 11.65 8.78 -15.80
N LYS A 341 12.98 8.88 -15.69
CA LYS A 341 13.83 9.54 -16.70
C LYS A 341 13.76 8.87 -18.07
N ARG A 342 13.71 7.54 -18.13
CA ARG A 342 13.60 6.77 -19.39
C ARG A 342 12.36 7.14 -20.20
N ARG A 343 11.32 7.70 -19.55
CA ARG A 343 10.11 8.21 -20.22
C ARG A 343 10.21 9.66 -20.66
N GLY A 344 11.33 10.34 -20.38
CA GLY A 344 11.55 11.73 -20.73
C GLY A 344 10.99 12.72 -19.71
N TYR A 345 10.57 12.26 -18.53
CA TYR A 345 10.13 13.17 -17.47
C TYR A 345 11.33 13.88 -16.82
N LYS A 346 11.12 15.15 -16.48
CA LYS A 346 12.11 15.95 -15.74
C LYS A 346 11.97 15.67 -14.26
N ILE A 347 13.10 15.42 -13.60
CA ILE A 347 13.17 15.31 -12.14
C ILE A 347 13.08 16.74 -11.56
N SER A 348 12.31 16.93 -10.49
CA SER A 348 12.29 18.21 -9.78
C SER A 348 13.61 18.49 -9.07
N ASP A 349 13.91 19.77 -8.91
CA ASP A 349 15.07 20.22 -8.14
C ASP A 349 15.01 19.68 -6.70
N GLU A 350 13.84 19.64 -6.07
CA GLU A 350 13.63 19.04 -4.74
C GLU A 350 14.05 17.56 -4.66
N THR A 351 13.75 16.77 -5.71
CA THR A 351 14.15 15.36 -5.77
C THR A 351 15.65 15.23 -6.06
N ALA A 352 16.21 16.13 -6.87
CA ALA A 352 17.64 16.15 -7.12
C ALA A 352 18.43 16.52 -5.85
N GLU A 353 17.94 17.48 -5.07
CA GLU A 353 18.48 17.86 -3.76
C GLU A 353 18.41 16.71 -2.75
N LEU A 354 17.27 15.99 -2.69
CA LEU A 354 17.14 14.78 -1.88
C LEU A 354 18.21 13.75 -2.24
N VAL A 355 18.38 13.45 -3.53
CA VAL A 355 19.37 12.49 -4.03
C VAL A 355 20.79 12.92 -3.67
N ASN A 356 21.13 14.20 -3.82
CA ASN A 356 22.45 14.71 -3.48
C ASN A 356 22.70 14.64 -1.97
N ARG A 357 21.70 14.99 -1.15
CA ARG A 357 21.81 14.92 0.31
C ARG A 357 22.08 13.50 0.79
N VAL A 358 21.27 12.53 0.34
CA VAL A 358 21.45 11.12 0.71
C VAL A 358 22.80 10.59 0.22
N LYS A 359 23.25 11.00 -0.97
CA LYS A 359 24.57 10.62 -1.50
C LYS A 359 25.72 11.11 -0.63
N GLU A 360 25.67 12.36 -0.16
CA GLU A 360 26.68 12.90 0.75
C GLU A 360 26.63 12.22 2.13
N GLU A 361 25.43 11.92 2.64
CA GLU A 361 25.24 11.18 3.90
C GLU A 361 25.82 9.75 3.81
N GLU A 362 25.55 9.02 2.72
CA GLU A 362 26.13 7.69 2.45
C GLU A 362 27.66 7.74 2.33
N LYS A 363 28.20 8.80 1.71
CA LYS A 363 29.66 9.00 1.58
C LYS A 363 30.31 9.24 2.94
N VAL A 364 29.73 10.11 3.77
CA VAL A 364 30.23 10.39 5.12
C VAL A 364 30.15 9.13 6.00
N ALA A 365 29.07 8.35 5.90
CA ALA A 365 28.93 7.09 6.62
C ALA A 365 29.98 6.06 6.19
N ALA A 366 30.28 5.96 4.88
CA ALA A 366 31.31 5.08 4.36
C ALA A 366 32.72 5.49 4.82
N GLU A 367 33.05 6.78 4.82
CA GLU A 367 34.32 7.31 5.33
C GLU A 367 34.48 7.03 6.84
N ALA A 368 33.40 7.20 7.62
CA ALA A 368 33.40 6.88 9.06
C ALA A 368 33.57 5.37 9.33
N ALA A 369 32.89 4.51 8.56
CA ALA A 369 33.02 3.06 8.68
C ALA A 369 34.44 2.59 8.29
N ALA A 370 35.03 3.16 7.23
CA ALA A 370 36.40 2.86 6.83
C ALA A 370 37.42 3.31 7.90
N ALA A 371 37.21 4.47 8.53
CA ALA A 371 38.06 4.94 9.62
C ALA A 371 37.94 4.04 10.87
N ALA A 372 36.74 3.57 11.22
CA ALA A 372 36.55 2.64 12.33
C ALA A 372 37.24 1.28 12.08
N ALA A 373 37.10 0.73 10.86
CA ALA A 373 37.75 -0.53 10.48
C ALA A 373 39.28 -0.43 10.46
N ALA A 374 39.85 0.74 10.16
CA ALA A 374 41.30 0.96 10.20
C ALA A 374 41.85 0.96 11.64
N VAL A 375 41.09 1.47 12.61
CA VAL A 375 41.48 1.45 14.04
C VAL A 375 41.47 0.02 14.58
N GLU A 376 40.48 -0.79 14.22
CA GLU A 376 40.40 -2.19 14.67
C GLU A 376 41.58 -3.05 14.15
N GLN A 377 42.11 -2.73 12.96
CA GLN A 377 43.28 -3.44 12.42
C GLN A 377 44.61 -3.07 13.10
N GLU A 378 44.71 -1.88 13.71
CA GLU A 378 45.91 -1.48 14.46
C GLU A 378 45.94 -2.12 15.86
N GLU A 379 44.79 -2.39 16.48
CA GLU A 379 44.71 -3.02 17.81
C GLU A 379 45.02 -4.54 17.78
N ASP A 380 44.65 -5.26 16.71
CA ASP A 380 44.98 -6.69 16.59
C ASP A 380 46.48 -6.92 16.29
N ALA A 381 47.16 -5.96 15.66
CA ALA A 381 48.59 -6.07 15.31
C ALA A 381 49.55 -5.90 16.50
N GLU A 382 49.10 -5.34 17.63
CA GLU A 382 49.90 -5.22 18.87
C GLU A 382 49.69 -6.41 19.83
N SER A 383 48.85 -7.41 19.50
CA SER A 383 48.54 -8.53 20.40
C SER A 383 49.29 -9.84 20.10
N GLU A 384 50.03 -9.93 18.99
CA GLU A 384 50.76 -11.15 18.58
C GLU A 384 52.27 -11.16 18.94
N GLU A 385 52.80 -10.13 19.61
CA GLU A 385 54.24 -10.07 19.97
C GLU A 385 54.60 -10.57 21.39
N GLU A 386 53.67 -11.17 22.17
CA GLU A 386 53.93 -11.64 23.56
C GLU A 386 53.72 -13.16 23.83
N GLU A 387 53.79 -14.05 22.83
CA GLU A 387 53.79 -15.52 23.06
C GLU A 387 54.94 -16.28 22.35
N GLU A 388 56.20 -15.84 22.51
CA GLU A 388 57.38 -16.67 22.20
C GLU A 388 58.42 -16.61 23.32
N ASP A 389 58.12 -17.09 24.54
CA ASP A 389 59.21 -17.47 25.48
C ASP A 389 58.76 -18.40 26.64
N ALA A 390 58.32 -19.63 26.34
CA ALA A 390 58.14 -20.65 27.38
C ALA A 390 58.24 -22.10 26.86
N SER A 391 59.31 -22.46 26.15
CA SER A 391 59.63 -23.86 25.90
C SER A 391 61.13 -24.15 25.98
N GLU A 392 61.69 -24.30 27.19
CA GLU A 392 62.93 -25.09 27.38
C GLU A 392 63.22 -25.34 28.87
N ASN A 393 62.84 -26.52 29.38
CA ASN A 393 63.68 -27.40 30.22
C ASN A 393 62.82 -28.42 30.99
N GLN A 394 62.70 -29.63 30.45
CA GLN A 394 62.61 -30.83 31.27
C GLN A 394 63.44 -31.95 30.63
N THR A 395 64.71 -31.98 31.01
CA THR A 395 65.59 -33.14 30.84
C THR A 395 66.23 -33.45 32.21
N GLU A 396 66.18 -34.73 32.57
CA GLU A 396 66.96 -35.43 33.61
C GLU A 396 66.62 -35.19 35.09
N LYS A 397 65.92 -36.18 35.69
CA LYS A 397 66.55 -37.18 36.58
C LYS A 397 65.65 -38.37 36.88
#